data_AF-A0A6G5QQ11-F1
#
_entry.id   AF-A0A6G5QQ11-F1
#
_cell.length_a   1.000
_cell.length_b   1.000
_cell.length_c   1.000
_cell.angle_alpha   90.00
_cell.angle_beta   90.00
_cell.angle_gamma   90.00
#
_symmetry.space_group_name_H-M   'P 1'
#
loop_
_entity.id
_entity.type
_entity.pdbx_description
1 polymer ?
#
loop_
_entity_poly.entity_id
_entity_poly.type
_entity_poly.pdbx_seq_one_letter_code
_entity_poly.pdbx_strand_id
1 'polypeptide(L)'
;MSDKKAFNDTVSIMTDSDVSKKIDAVLHLNIFLPNDRENSYMEIGILVSRKEYNNFDRNFNIDIIFPFEISNYNFKDMKNELCDGKTLNMIFNEETYLNRGKLDFRLKEYKLGNIRLCNTTLNNDSSITMSVAEKQKNSYFRFRINNISNNISEEKLSDARVNPLAKTVQIIGFSINSTKRYTKEVNNALKFNEINAFVILDSTTELIEKSRPIKSFRVLEDKLWKQYIKCDINSTMMVYQFKDKAINEDSINGWRLFLKSMHHKKSIIDAVLFLTFLIVVALVSNLFSKMLFG
;
A
#
# COMPACT_ATOMS: atom_id res chain seq x y z
N MET A 1 -20.27 3.87 22.24
CA MET A 1 -19.63 4.84 21.34
C MET A 1 -18.16 4.86 21.69
N SER A 2 -17.32 4.12 20.98
CA SER A 2 -15.87 4.28 21.07
C SER A 2 -15.42 5.06 19.84
N ASP A 3 -14.63 6.10 20.08
CA ASP A 3 -14.07 6.97 19.05
C ASP A 3 -13.25 6.14 18.05
N LYS A 4 -13.86 5.76 16.92
CA LYS A 4 -13.15 5.16 15.79
C LYS A 4 -12.30 6.27 15.16
N LYS A 5 -11.07 6.40 15.66
CA LYS A 5 -9.98 7.31 15.23
C LYS A 5 -9.50 7.09 13.79
N ALA A 6 -10.20 6.29 12.98
CA ALA A 6 -9.76 5.92 11.65
C ALA A 6 -10.12 7.03 10.66
N PHE A 7 -9.27 7.25 9.66
CA PHE A 7 -9.50 8.02 8.42
C PHE A 7 -9.06 9.49 8.35
N ASN A 8 -8.61 10.14 9.42
CA ASN A 8 -8.33 11.58 9.40
C ASN A 8 -6.86 11.98 9.55
N ASP A 9 -5.96 11.03 9.43
CA ASP A 9 -4.58 11.16 9.85
C ASP A 9 -3.67 11.02 8.62
N THR A 10 -2.88 12.06 8.33
CA THR A 10 -2.07 12.16 7.10
C THR A 10 -0.62 11.83 7.40
N VAL A 11 -0.02 11.03 6.53
CA VAL A 11 1.43 10.90 6.47
C VAL A 11 1.97 12.19 5.85
N SER A 12 2.90 12.82 6.56
CA SER A 12 3.54 14.06 6.11
C SER A 12 4.94 13.72 5.60
N ILE A 13 5.18 13.97 4.31
CA ILE A 13 6.47 13.79 3.65
C ILE A 13 7.00 15.17 3.30
N MET A 14 8.12 15.56 3.92
CA MET A 14 8.61 16.92 3.92
C MET A 14 10.08 16.96 3.50
N THR A 15 10.49 18.09 2.95
CA THR A 15 11.89 18.42 2.66
C THR A 15 12.08 19.92 2.79
N ASP A 16 13.33 20.39 2.79
CA ASP A 16 13.58 21.83 2.87
C ASP A 16 12.90 22.57 1.71
N SER A 17 12.30 23.72 2.00
CA SER A 17 11.48 24.46 1.02
C SER A 17 12.24 24.83 -0.26
N ASP A 18 13.53 25.17 -0.14
CA ASP A 18 14.45 25.48 -1.22
C ASP A 18 14.83 24.25 -2.06
N VAL A 19 14.83 23.06 -1.45
CA VAL A 19 15.06 21.78 -2.12
C VAL A 19 13.83 21.35 -2.90
N SER A 20 12.62 21.50 -2.34
CA SER A 20 11.37 21.01 -2.92
C SER A 20 11.13 21.47 -4.37
N LYS A 21 11.62 22.66 -4.74
CA LYS A 21 11.48 23.24 -6.09
C LYS A 21 12.53 22.72 -7.07
N LYS A 22 13.66 22.22 -6.58
CA LYS A 22 14.84 21.81 -7.36
C LYS A 22 14.92 20.30 -7.62
N ILE A 23 13.96 19.54 -7.08
CA ILE A 23 13.87 18.09 -7.27
C ILE A 23 12.54 17.71 -7.91
N ASP A 24 12.55 16.57 -8.57
CA ASP A 24 11.38 15.80 -8.95
C ASP A 24 11.26 14.61 -8.02
N ALA A 25 10.04 14.28 -7.60
CA ALA A 25 9.78 13.12 -6.77
C ALA A 25 8.66 12.25 -7.35
N VAL A 26 8.84 10.93 -7.26
CA VAL A 26 7.82 9.93 -7.56
C VAL A 26 7.59 9.06 -6.32
N LEU A 27 6.33 8.92 -5.93
CA LEU A 27 5.91 8.11 -4.79
C LEU A 27 5.43 6.75 -5.26
N HIS A 28 5.98 5.70 -4.68
CA HIS A 28 5.51 4.32 -4.82
C HIS A 28 4.91 3.86 -3.49
N LEU A 29 3.70 3.33 -3.54
CA LEU A 29 3.01 2.82 -2.37
C LEU A 29 2.57 1.38 -2.65
N ASN A 30 2.98 0.42 -1.83
CA ASN A 30 2.40 -0.92 -1.86
C ASN A 30 1.67 -1.16 -0.54
N ILE A 31 0.42 -1.58 -0.62
CA ILE A 31 -0.39 -1.93 0.54
C ILE A 31 -0.78 -3.39 0.38
N PHE A 32 -0.34 -4.23 1.31
CA PHE A 32 -0.66 -5.64 1.34
C PHE A 32 -1.69 -5.89 2.44
N LEU A 33 -2.89 -6.33 2.04
CA LEU A 33 -4.02 -6.58 2.93
C LEU A 33 -4.53 -8.00 2.68
N PRO A 34 -3.82 -9.01 3.21
CA PRO A 34 -4.32 -10.37 3.15
C PRO A 34 -5.50 -10.53 4.13
N ASN A 35 -6.25 -11.60 3.95
CA ASN A 35 -7.33 -11.99 4.84
C ASN A 35 -6.84 -12.23 6.29
N ASP A 36 -5.57 -12.61 6.48
CA ASP A 36 -4.92 -12.71 7.79
C ASP A 36 -4.19 -11.40 8.18
N ARG A 37 -4.91 -10.52 8.87
CA ARG A 37 -4.44 -9.13 9.13
C ARG A 37 -3.06 -8.99 9.76
N GLU A 38 -2.60 -9.98 10.51
CA GLU A 38 -1.29 -9.96 11.18
C GLU A 38 -0.14 -9.78 10.17
N ASN A 39 -0.33 -10.24 8.94
CA ASN A 39 0.65 -10.12 7.86
C ASN A 39 0.45 -8.88 6.99
N SER A 40 -0.50 -7.99 7.34
CA SER A 40 -0.70 -6.74 6.60
C SER A 40 0.50 -5.81 6.75
N TYR A 41 0.89 -5.17 5.65
CA TYR A 41 1.96 -4.19 5.67
C TYR A 41 1.71 -3.06 4.66
N MET A 42 2.38 -1.93 4.92
CA MET A 42 2.56 -0.86 3.95
C MET A 42 4.04 -0.78 3.57
N GLU A 43 4.29 -0.45 2.31
CA GLU A 43 5.63 -0.16 1.82
C GLU A 43 5.61 1.16 1.07
N ILE A 44 6.53 2.05 1.41
CA ILE A 44 6.69 3.35 0.76
C ILE A 44 8.05 3.37 0.08
N GLY A 45 8.05 3.74 -1.20
CA GLY A 45 9.26 4.05 -1.94
C GLY A 45 9.21 5.46 -2.52
N ILE A 46 10.33 6.17 -2.47
CA ILE A 46 10.45 7.52 -3.01
C ILE A 46 11.65 7.56 -3.96
N LEU A 47 11.37 7.86 -5.22
CA LEU A 47 12.40 8.19 -6.22
C LEU A 47 12.55 9.69 -6.28
N VAL A 48 13.76 10.17 -6.05
CA VAL A 48 14.12 11.59 -6.10
C VAL A 48 15.10 11.81 -7.21
N SER A 49 14.86 12.82 -8.04
CA SER A 49 15.73 13.24 -9.12
C SER A 49 16.01 14.73 -9.02
N ARG A 50 17.27 15.15 -9.04
CA ARG A 50 17.63 16.58 -9.13
C ARG A 50 17.30 17.08 -10.54
N LYS A 51 16.47 18.13 -10.66
CA LYS A 51 16.12 18.75 -11.97
C LYS A 51 17.36 19.25 -12.69
N GLU A 52 18.27 19.87 -11.93
CA GLU A 52 19.53 20.41 -12.42
C GLU A 52 20.67 19.91 -11.52
N TYR A 53 21.51 19.04 -12.08
CA TYR A 53 22.48 18.20 -11.34
C TYR A 53 23.53 18.98 -10.53
N ASN A 54 23.70 20.29 -10.75
CA ASN A 54 24.72 21.14 -10.10
C ASN A 54 24.13 22.39 -9.39
N ASN A 55 22.81 22.55 -9.29
CA ASN A 55 22.22 23.80 -8.79
C ASN A 55 22.07 23.88 -7.26
N PHE A 56 22.52 22.83 -6.56
CA PHE A 56 22.50 22.83 -5.11
C PHE A 56 23.45 21.80 -4.48
N ASP A 57 24.63 22.30 -4.10
CA ASP A 57 25.75 21.52 -3.56
C ASP A 57 25.65 21.33 -2.04
N ARG A 58 24.59 20.65 -1.62
CA ARG A 58 24.55 20.06 -0.28
C ARG A 58 23.80 18.75 -0.22
N ASN A 59 24.02 18.05 0.89
CA ASN A 59 23.13 17.00 1.37
C ASN A 59 21.77 17.61 1.74
N PHE A 60 20.70 16.85 1.58
CA PHE A 60 19.39 17.21 2.09
C PHE A 60 18.65 15.98 2.58
N ASN A 61 17.65 16.21 3.42
CA ASN A 61 16.81 15.16 3.97
C ASN A 61 15.40 15.25 3.40
N ILE A 62 14.77 14.08 3.30
CA ILE A 62 13.32 13.93 3.21
C ILE A 62 12.89 13.27 4.50
N ASP A 63 12.00 13.93 5.23
CA ASP A 63 11.50 13.46 6.51
C ASP A 63 10.04 13.02 6.35
N ILE A 64 9.71 11.87 6.92
CA ILE A 64 8.39 11.27 6.87
C ILE A 64 7.87 11.13 8.28
N ILE A 65 6.75 11.79 8.56
CA ILE A 65 6.06 11.75 9.85
C ILE A 65 4.76 10.99 9.65
N PHE A 66 4.62 9.90 10.39
CA PHE A 66 3.39 9.12 10.43
C PHE A 66 2.47 9.64 11.52
N PRO A 67 1.15 9.54 11.33
CA PRO A 67 0.20 9.96 12.35
C PRO A 67 -0.02 8.89 13.44
N PHE A 68 0.84 7.87 13.47
CA PHE A 68 0.86 6.79 14.44
C PHE A 68 2.33 6.41 14.71
N GLU A 69 2.58 5.84 15.88
CA GLU A 69 3.91 5.37 16.26
C GLU A 69 4.31 4.12 15.46
N ILE A 70 5.59 4.05 15.09
CA ILE A 70 6.15 2.90 14.38
C ILE A 70 7.19 2.25 15.29
N SER A 71 6.92 1.02 15.71
CA SER A 71 7.92 0.26 16.47
C SER A 71 9.08 -0.15 15.56
N ASN A 72 10.29 -0.19 16.12
CA ASN A 72 11.49 -0.65 15.41
C ASN A 72 11.32 -2.08 14.85
N TYR A 73 10.57 -2.95 15.54
CA TYR A 73 10.30 -4.33 15.09
C TYR A 73 9.40 -4.39 13.85
N ASN A 74 8.55 -3.39 13.65
CA ASN A 74 7.66 -3.31 12.50
C ASN A 74 8.29 -2.60 11.31
N PHE A 75 9.37 -1.84 11.52
CA PHE A 75 10.08 -1.15 10.45
C PHE A 75 11.14 -2.02 9.80
N LYS A 76 11.24 -1.94 8.47
CA LYS A 76 12.27 -2.61 7.68
C LYS A 76 12.73 -1.74 6.52
N ASP A 77 14.03 -1.42 6.48
CA ASP A 77 14.68 -0.90 5.29
C ASP A 77 14.73 -1.98 4.21
N MET A 78 14.23 -1.66 3.02
CA MET A 78 14.12 -2.61 1.91
C MET A 78 15.33 -2.57 0.98
N LYS A 79 16.27 -1.64 1.13
CA LYS A 79 17.42 -1.48 0.21
C LYS A 79 18.13 -2.80 -0.10
N ASN A 80 18.44 -3.59 0.91
CA ASN A 80 19.19 -4.85 0.74
C ASN A 80 18.36 -5.95 0.04
N GLU A 81 17.03 -5.88 0.14
CA GLU A 81 16.10 -6.79 -0.54
C GLU A 81 15.91 -6.40 -2.02
N LEU A 82 16.34 -5.19 -2.40
CA LEU A 82 16.29 -4.68 -3.78
C LEU A 82 17.60 -4.93 -4.57
N CYS A 83 18.44 -5.85 -4.10
CA CYS A 83 19.72 -6.18 -4.71
C CYS A 83 19.63 -7.17 -5.89
N ASP A 84 18.42 -7.43 -6.40
CA ASP A 84 18.21 -8.22 -7.60
C ASP A 84 17.34 -7.45 -8.62
N GLY A 85 17.70 -7.56 -9.90
CA GLY A 85 17.01 -6.86 -10.98
C GLY A 85 15.58 -7.35 -11.21
N LYS A 86 15.23 -8.59 -10.82
CA LYS A 86 13.87 -9.11 -11.01
C LYS A 86 12.88 -8.41 -10.09
N THR A 87 13.25 -8.22 -8.82
CA THR A 87 12.47 -7.48 -7.83
C THR A 87 12.32 -6.02 -8.23
N LEU A 88 13.39 -5.38 -8.74
CA LEU A 88 13.30 -4.02 -9.27
C LEU A 88 12.38 -3.94 -10.49
N ASN A 89 12.48 -4.89 -11.44
CA ASN A 89 11.59 -4.92 -12.60
C ASN A 89 10.13 -4.98 -12.19
N MET A 90 9.85 -5.76 -11.16
CA MET A 90 8.53 -5.96 -10.63
C MET A 90 7.97 -4.69 -9.96
N ILE A 91 8.78 -3.98 -9.17
CA ILE A 91 8.38 -2.76 -8.47
C ILE A 91 8.12 -1.61 -9.43
N PHE A 92 9.00 -1.43 -10.41
CA PHE A 92 8.89 -0.36 -11.40
C PHE A 92 8.00 -0.75 -12.59
N ASN A 93 7.64 -2.03 -12.70
CA ASN A 93 6.93 -2.62 -13.83
C ASN A 93 7.63 -2.32 -15.16
N GLU A 94 8.95 -2.46 -15.18
CA GLU A 94 9.82 -2.06 -16.28
C GLU A 94 11.11 -2.88 -16.28
N GLU A 95 11.81 -2.98 -17.40
CA GLU A 95 13.12 -3.63 -17.45
C GLU A 95 14.20 -2.77 -16.76
N THR A 96 14.96 -3.39 -15.85
CA THR A 96 16.00 -2.74 -15.06
C THR A 96 17.36 -3.39 -15.28
N TYR A 97 18.40 -2.56 -15.29
CA TYR A 97 19.79 -2.99 -15.33
C TYR A 97 20.44 -2.66 -13.99
N LEU A 98 20.77 -3.68 -13.20
CA LEU A 98 21.35 -3.54 -11.87
C LEU A 98 22.88 -3.74 -11.89
N ASN A 99 23.62 -2.74 -11.41
CA ASN A 99 25.04 -2.89 -11.08
C ASN A 99 25.20 -3.26 -9.60
N ARG A 100 25.27 -4.57 -9.32
CA ARG A 100 25.37 -5.11 -7.96
C ARG A 100 26.55 -4.58 -7.15
N GLY A 101 27.68 -4.26 -7.79
CA GLY A 101 28.86 -3.73 -7.11
C GLY A 101 28.70 -2.30 -6.60
N LYS A 102 27.76 -1.53 -7.16
CA LYS A 102 27.52 -0.12 -6.81
C LYS A 102 26.16 0.12 -6.13
N LEU A 103 25.28 -0.89 -6.10
CA LEU A 103 23.87 -0.76 -5.70
C LEU A 103 23.14 0.34 -6.49
N ASP A 104 23.58 0.55 -7.74
CA ASP A 104 22.96 1.44 -8.70
C ASP A 104 22.18 0.63 -9.72
N PHE A 105 21.01 1.10 -10.10
CA PHE A 105 20.24 0.52 -11.20
C PHE A 105 19.87 1.58 -12.24
N ARG A 106 19.48 1.11 -13.42
CA ARG A 106 18.91 1.94 -14.49
C ARG A 106 17.56 1.38 -14.87
N LEU A 107 16.65 2.28 -15.16
CA LEU A 107 15.37 2.01 -15.79
C LEU A 107 15.54 2.30 -17.29
N LYS A 108 15.04 1.41 -18.14
CA LYS A 108 15.13 1.50 -19.61
C LYS A 108 14.28 2.63 -20.19
N GLU A 109 13.06 2.81 -19.72
CA GLU A 109 12.06 3.80 -20.14
C GLU A 109 12.21 5.11 -19.37
N TYR A 110 12.46 5.06 -18.06
CA TYR A 110 12.84 6.24 -17.29
C TYR A 110 14.28 6.63 -17.65
N LYS A 111 14.43 7.57 -18.60
CA LYS A 111 15.71 8.16 -19.04
C LYS A 111 16.42 9.01 -17.97
N LEU A 112 16.37 8.60 -16.71
CA LEU A 112 16.94 9.29 -15.55
C LEU A 112 18.45 9.01 -15.39
N GLY A 113 18.96 7.92 -15.97
CA GLY A 113 20.34 7.47 -15.81
C GLY A 113 20.52 6.53 -14.61
N ASN A 114 21.68 6.57 -13.94
CA ASN A 114 21.92 5.77 -12.74
C ASN A 114 21.02 6.26 -11.59
N ILE A 115 20.37 5.32 -10.92
CA ILE A 115 19.59 5.50 -9.70
C ILE A 115 20.24 4.70 -8.60
N ARG A 116 20.65 5.38 -7.54
CA ARG A 116 21.29 4.72 -6.40
C ARG A 116 20.25 4.25 -5.38
N LEU A 117 20.38 3.02 -4.91
CA LEU A 117 19.59 2.52 -3.79
C LEU A 117 20.15 3.06 -2.46
N CYS A 118 19.31 3.74 -1.70
CA CYS A 118 19.67 4.46 -0.49
C CYS A 118 19.00 3.87 0.75
N ASN A 119 19.67 4.01 1.91
CA ASN A 119 19.14 3.56 3.18
C ASN A 119 18.02 4.50 3.66
N THR A 120 17.13 3.95 4.46
CA THR A 120 16.11 4.70 5.20
C THR A 120 16.34 4.51 6.70
N THR A 121 16.29 5.59 7.48
CA THR A 121 16.54 5.54 8.92
C THR A 121 15.25 5.84 9.67
N LEU A 122 14.82 4.92 10.55
CA LEU A 122 13.79 5.20 11.55
C LEU A 122 14.46 5.89 12.75
N ASN A 123 13.91 7.05 13.11
CA ASN A 123 14.37 7.87 14.23
C ASN A 123 13.67 7.46 15.53
N ASN A 124 14.21 7.92 16.66
CA ASN A 124 13.65 7.61 17.99
C ASN A 124 12.24 8.18 18.22
N ASP A 125 11.84 9.19 17.45
CA ASP A 125 10.53 9.84 17.52
C ASP A 125 9.50 9.24 16.54
N SER A 126 9.74 8.02 16.04
CA SER A 126 8.92 7.35 15.00
C SER A 126 8.86 8.07 13.65
N SER A 127 9.65 9.14 13.43
CA SER A 127 9.83 9.71 12.10
C SER A 127 10.85 8.91 11.29
N ILE A 128 10.76 8.98 9.96
CA ILE A 128 11.71 8.32 9.06
C ILE A 128 12.46 9.39 8.28
N THR A 129 13.78 9.34 8.28
CA THR A 129 14.64 10.24 7.52
C THR A 129 15.31 9.51 6.36
N MET A 130 15.34 10.18 5.21
CA MET A 130 15.99 9.77 3.99
C MET A 130 17.00 10.83 3.56
N SER A 131 18.29 10.52 3.71
CA SER A 131 19.36 11.46 3.36
C SER A 131 19.83 11.28 1.92
N VAL A 132 19.75 12.34 1.13
CA VAL A 132 20.29 12.41 -0.23
C VAL A 132 21.65 13.08 -0.19
N ALA A 133 22.67 12.37 -0.67
CA ALA A 133 24.02 12.89 -0.74
C ALA A 133 24.16 14.05 -1.75
N GLU A 134 25.11 14.93 -1.48
CA GLU A 134 25.58 15.96 -2.39
C GLU A 134 25.98 15.33 -3.73
N LYS A 135 25.66 16.00 -4.85
CA LYS A 135 25.99 15.55 -6.22
C LYS A 135 25.45 14.15 -6.57
N GLN A 136 24.53 13.58 -5.80
CA GLN A 136 23.80 12.39 -6.22
C GLN A 136 22.58 12.80 -7.05
N LYS A 137 22.54 12.37 -8.31
CA LYS A 137 21.50 12.81 -9.26
C LYS A 137 20.15 12.21 -8.94
N ASN A 138 20.11 10.89 -8.83
CA ASN A 138 18.90 10.12 -8.58
C ASN A 138 19.11 9.18 -7.40
N SER A 139 18.13 9.15 -6.51
CA SER A 139 18.15 8.38 -5.27
C SER A 139 16.83 7.66 -5.13
N TYR A 140 16.88 6.36 -4.84
CA TYR A 140 15.68 5.59 -4.53
C TYR A 140 15.75 5.04 -3.11
N PHE A 141 14.72 5.36 -2.35
CA PHE A 141 14.52 4.91 -0.98
C PHE A 141 13.31 4.00 -0.94
N ARG A 142 13.34 2.93 -0.14
CA ARG A 142 12.18 2.08 0.08
C ARG A 142 12.23 1.44 1.46
N PHE A 143 11.11 1.47 2.16
CA PHE A 143 10.97 0.82 3.46
C PHE A 143 9.57 0.23 3.62
N ARG A 144 9.46 -0.74 4.54
CA ARG A 144 8.24 -1.45 4.88
C ARG A 144 7.89 -1.21 6.34
N ILE A 145 6.61 -1.00 6.61
CA ILE A 145 6.01 -1.00 7.94
C ILE A 145 5.06 -2.20 8.00
N ASN A 146 5.43 -3.20 8.78
CA ASN A 146 4.64 -4.40 9.02
C ASN A 146 3.56 -4.14 10.08
N ASN A 147 2.59 -5.06 10.15
CA ASN A 147 1.54 -5.08 11.16
C ASN A 147 0.73 -3.78 11.22
N ILE A 148 0.24 -3.34 10.05
CA ILE A 148 -0.64 -2.16 9.94
C ILE A 148 -2.11 -2.49 10.27
N SER A 149 -2.38 -3.64 10.89
CA SER A 149 -3.74 -4.15 11.14
C SER A 149 -4.57 -3.18 11.98
N ASN A 150 -3.93 -2.44 12.88
CA ASN A 150 -4.58 -1.45 13.75
C ASN A 150 -5.09 -0.22 12.97
N ASN A 151 -4.61 -0.02 11.74
CA ASN A 151 -5.06 1.03 10.83
C ASN A 151 -6.20 0.57 9.91
N ILE A 152 -6.65 -0.69 10.03
CA ILE A 152 -7.74 -1.27 9.24
C ILE A 152 -9.01 -1.28 10.10
N SER A 153 -10.04 -0.57 9.67
CA SER A 153 -11.36 -0.66 10.29
C SER A 153 -12.12 -1.85 9.71
N GLU A 154 -12.78 -2.62 10.58
CA GLU A 154 -13.63 -3.71 10.14
C GLU A 154 -15.05 -3.64 10.66
N GLU A 155 -15.97 -4.06 9.80
CA GLU A 155 -17.38 -4.20 10.12
C GLU A 155 -17.88 -5.54 9.58
N LYS A 156 -18.47 -6.36 10.46
CA LYS A 156 -19.13 -7.60 10.05
C LYS A 156 -20.48 -7.25 9.44
N LEU A 157 -20.63 -7.55 8.16
CA LEU A 157 -21.91 -7.54 7.46
C LEU A 157 -22.58 -8.91 7.65
N SER A 158 -23.09 -9.19 8.84
CA SER A 158 -23.95 -10.36 9.05
C SER A 158 -25.29 -9.90 9.58
N ASP A 159 -26.29 -9.94 8.70
CA ASP A 159 -27.66 -10.19 9.16
C ASP A 159 -27.75 -11.71 9.36
N ALA A 160 -27.41 -12.17 10.57
CA ALA A 160 -27.29 -13.61 10.90
C ALA A 160 -28.58 -14.41 10.66
N ARG A 161 -29.69 -13.72 10.35
CA ARG A 161 -31.00 -14.31 10.08
C ARG A 161 -31.19 -14.77 8.63
N VAL A 162 -30.40 -14.28 7.67
CA VAL A 162 -30.67 -14.50 6.22
C VAL A 162 -29.48 -15.09 5.46
N ASN A 163 -28.23 -14.85 5.88
CA ASN A 163 -27.05 -15.40 5.20
C ASN A 163 -26.02 -15.95 6.20
N PRO A 164 -25.77 -17.27 6.22
CA PRO A 164 -24.79 -17.89 7.12
C PRO A 164 -23.34 -17.67 6.68
N LEU A 165 -23.11 -17.14 5.48
CA LEU A 165 -21.76 -16.77 5.04
C LEU A 165 -21.39 -15.41 5.64
N ALA A 166 -20.57 -15.43 6.70
CA ALA A 166 -20.06 -14.22 7.32
C ALA A 166 -19.30 -13.37 6.29
N LYS A 167 -19.87 -12.20 5.96
CA LYS A 167 -19.19 -11.19 5.14
C LYS A 167 -18.56 -10.18 6.08
N THR A 168 -17.30 -9.86 5.83
CA THR A 168 -16.59 -8.84 6.59
C THR A 168 -16.12 -7.77 5.62
N VAL A 169 -16.40 -6.53 5.99
CA VAL A 169 -15.92 -5.35 5.27
C VAL A 169 -14.70 -4.83 5.98
N GLN A 170 -13.64 -4.64 5.23
CA GLN A 170 -12.42 -3.94 5.63
C GLN A 170 -12.42 -2.56 4.98
N ILE A 171 -12.05 -1.55 5.76
CA ILE A 171 -11.98 -0.17 5.34
C ILE A 171 -10.60 0.36 5.70
N ILE A 172 -9.92 0.94 4.71
CA ILE A 172 -8.59 1.50 4.88
C ILE A 172 -8.47 2.82 4.12
N GLY A 173 -7.77 3.77 4.74
CA GLY A 173 -7.62 5.11 4.22
C GLY A 173 -6.18 5.57 4.38
N PHE A 174 -5.63 6.09 3.29
CA PHE A 174 -4.29 6.65 3.25
C PHE A 174 -4.35 8.08 2.75
N SER A 175 -3.60 8.95 3.41
CA SER A 175 -3.48 10.34 3.05
C SER A 175 -2.00 10.73 3.11
N ILE A 176 -1.51 11.37 2.04
CA ILE A 176 -0.14 11.86 1.91
C ILE A 176 -0.21 13.37 1.69
N ASN A 177 0.48 14.15 2.52
CA ASN A 177 0.55 15.61 2.43
C ASN A 177 -0.81 16.31 2.27
N SER A 178 -1.91 15.67 2.67
CA SER A 178 -3.22 16.25 2.47
C SER A 178 -3.54 17.17 3.65
N THR A 179 -3.52 18.47 3.39
CA THR A 179 -4.01 19.45 4.35
C THR A 179 -5.51 19.20 4.57
N LYS A 180 -5.92 18.97 5.82
CA LYS A 180 -7.33 19.17 6.20
C LYS A 180 -7.72 20.57 5.72
N ARG A 181 -8.94 20.75 5.22
CA ARG A 181 -9.50 22.10 5.08
C ARG A 181 -9.26 22.80 6.43
N TYR A 182 -8.60 23.96 6.39
CA TYR A 182 -8.20 24.79 7.54
C TYR A 182 -6.99 24.31 8.36
N THR A 183 -5.79 24.51 7.83
CA THR A 183 -4.64 25.20 8.47
C THR A 183 -3.48 25.24 7.48
N LYS A 184 -2.69 26.33 7.54
CA LYS A 184 -1.59 26.75 6.65
C LYS A 184 -0.99 25.67 5.76
N GLU A 185 -0.81 26.00 4.47
CA GLU A 185 0.11 25.28 3.59
C GLU A 185 1.39 24.93 4.35
N VAL A 186 1.70 23.64 4.44
CA VAL A 186 2.98 23.20 4.94
C VAL A 186 3.98 23.53 3.81
N ASN A 187 4.61 24.70 3.89
CA ASN A 187 5.54 25.22 2.86
C ASN A 187 6.70 24.26 2.52
N ASN A 188 6.88 23.22 3.32
CA ASN A 188 7.96 22.23 3.23
C ASN A 188 7.45 20.85 2.76
N ALA A 189 6.17 20.71 2.39
CA ALA A 189 5.65 19.44 1.89
C ALA A 189 6.33 19.06 0.56
N LEU A 190 6.79 17.81 0.47
CA LEU A 190 7.34 17.27 -0.76
C LEU A 190 6.25 17.17 -1.83
N LYS A 191 6.59 17.65 -3.02
CA LYS A 191 5.73 17.71 -4.20
C LYS A 191 6.04 16.53 -5.11
N PHE A 192 5.01 15.81 -5.57
CA PHE A 192 5.18 14.61 -6.39
C PHE A 192 4.72 14.84 -7.83
N ASN A 193 5.49 14.35 -8.80
CA ASN A 193 5.11 14.38 -10.21
C ASN A 193 4.27 13.15 -10.59
N GLU A 194 4.45 12.05 -9.86
CA GLU A 194 3.71 10.81 -10.05
C GLU A 194 3.54 10.10 -8.71
N ILE A 195 2.37 9.52 -8.51
CA ILE A 195 2.08 8.62 -7.40
C ILE A 195 1.53 7.32 -8.00
N ASN A 196 2.21 6.21 -7.71
CA ASN A 196 1.85 4.88 -8.16
C ASN A 196 1.61 3.98 -6.94
N ALA A 197 0.36 3.61 -6.72
CA ALA A 197 -0.06 2.82 -5.58
C ALA A 197 -0.59 1.45 -6.02
N PHE A 198 -0.04 0.39 -5.45
CA PHE A 198 -0.52 -0.98 -5.60
C PHE A 198 -1.20 -1.45 -4.32
N VAL A 199 -2.43 -1.93 -4.46
CA VAL A 199 -3.17 -2.60 -3.40
C VAL A 199 -3.22 -4.08 -3.74
N ILE A 200 -2.64 -4.90 -2.88
CA ILE A 200 -2.55 -6.35 -3.04
C ILE A 200 -3.54 -6.99 -2.08
N LEU A 201 -4.53 -7.67 -2.63
CA LEU A 201 -5.60 -8.36 -1.90
C LEU A 201 -5.62 -9.83 -2.28
N ASP A 202 -6.18 -10.68 -1.42
CA ASP A 202 -6.58 -12.02 -1.83
C ASP A 202 -7.53 -11.97 -3.03
N SER A 203 -7.40 -12.94 -3.96
CA SER A 203 -8.31 -13.08 -5.11
C SER A 203 -9.76 -13.34 -4.74
N THR A 204 -10.02 -13.77 -3.50
CA THR A 204 -11.36 -13.97 -2.96
C THR A 204 -11.95 -12.71 -2.32
N THR A 205 -11.17 -11.63 -2.26
CA THR A 205 -11.56 -10.33 -1.70
C THR A 205 -12.00 -9.39 -2.81
N GLU A 206 -13.21 -8.88 -2.69
CA GLU A 206 -13.79 -7.95 -3.64
C GLU A 206 -13.57 -6.50 -3.19
N LEU A 207 -13.18 -5.62 -4.11
CA LEU A 207 -13.08 -4.19 -3.84
C LEU A 207 -14.42 -3.49 -4.15
N ILE A 208 -15.19 -3.19 -3.12
CA ILE A 208 -16.57 -2.68 -3.24
C ILE A 208 -16.65 -1.14 -3.31
N GLU A 209 -15.70 -0.41 -2.73
CA GLU A 209 -15.65 1.06 -2.80
C GLU A 209 -14.22 1.57 -2.91
N LYS A 210 -14.05 2.68 -3.63
CA LYS A 210 -12.75 3.30 -3.87
C LYS A 210 -12.91 4.79 -4.16
N SER A 211 -12.05 5.63 -3.58
CA SER A 211 -12.06 7.07 -3.84
C SER A 211 -11.38 7.48 -5.15
N ARG A 212 -10.63 6.56 -5.79
CA ARG A 212 -9.90 6.80 -7.04
C ARG A 212 -10.19 5.69 -8.06
N PRO A 213 -10.16 6.01 -9.36
CA PRO A 213 -10.31 5.00 -10.41
C PRO A 213 -9.12 4.04 -10.43
N ILE A 214 -9.39 2.77 -10.71
CA ILE A 214 -8.34 1.75 -10.92
C ILE A 214 -7.75 1.99 -12.30
N LYS A 215 -6.43 2.16 -12.37
CA LYS A 215 -5.72 2.31 -13.65
C LYS A 215 -5.53 0.96 -14.34
N SER A 216 -5.13 -0.05 -13.58
CA SER A 216 -4.97 -1.42 -14.04
C SER A 216 -5.18 -2.39 -12.89
N PHE A 217 -5.48 -3.65 -13.19
CA PHE A 217 -5.45 -4.72 -12.21
C PHE A 217 -5.00 -6.01 -12.87
N ARG A 218 -4.41 -6.91 -12.09
CA ARG A 218 -3.95 -8.21 -12.57
C ARG A 218 -3.87 -9.22 -11.44
N VAL A 219 -3.96 -10.50 -11.81
CA VAL A 219 -3.56 -11.60 -10.93
C VAL A 219 -2.03 -11.52 -10.75
N LEU A 220 -1.54 -11.66 -9.52
CA LEU A 220 -0.12 -11.85 -9.28
C LEU A 220 0.24 -13.32 -9.52
N GLU A 221 0.59 -13.59 -10.76
CA GLU A 221 1.05 -14.90 -11.20
C GLU A 221 2.59 -14.94 -11.18
N ASP A 222 3.20 -15.18 -10.02
CA ASP A 222 4.61 -15.59 -10.00
C ASP A 222 5.05 -16.09 -8.62
N LYS A 223 6.02 -17.01 -8.60
CA LYS A 223 6.79 -17.36 -7.41
C LYS A 223 7.56 -16.15 -6.88
N LEU A 224 7.96 -15.21 -7.74
CA LEU A 224 8.71 -14.01 -7.36
C LEU A 224 7.91 -13.06 -6.46
N TRP A 225 6.62 -12.82 -6.74
CA TRP A 225 5.79 -11.99 -5.87
C TRP A 225 5.59 -12.63 -4.50
N LYS A 226 5.39 -13.95 -4.44
CA LYS A 226 5.33 -14.67 -3.18
C LYS A 226 6.63 -14.53 -2.38
N GLN A 227 7.78 -14.64 -3.04
CA GLN A 227 9.10 -14.42 -2.43
C GLN A 227 9.28 -12.99 -1.93
N TYR A 228 8.76 -11.99 -2.63
CA TYR A 228 8.88 -10.59 -2.23
C TYR A 228 7.95 -10.20 -1.08
N ILE A 229 6.71 -10.69 -1.12
CA ILE A 229 5.71 -10.47 -0.06
C ILE A 229 6.14 -11.22 1.22
N LYS A 230 6.88 -12.35 1.07
CA LYS A 230 7.41 -13.19 2.16
C LYS A 230 6.33 -13.74 3.09
N CYS A 231 5.19 -14.11 2.52
CA CYS A 231 4.09 -14.71 3.27
C CYS A 231 3.74 -16.07 2.64
N ASP A 232 3.52 -17.08 3.48
CA ASP A 232 3.08 -18.42 3.09
C ASP A 232 1.60 -18.39 2.67
N ILE A 233 1.34 -17.66 1.58
CA ILE A 233 0.00 -17.45 1.13
C ILE A 233 -0.40 -18.61 0.21
N ASN A 234 -1.30 -19.44 0.73
CA ASN A 234 -1.94 -20.51 -0.02
C ASN A 234 -2.96 -20.01 -1.06
N SER A 235 -3.25 -18.71 -1.11
CA SER A 235 -4.20 -18.10 -2.04
C SER A 235 -3.51 -17.36 -3.18
N THR A 236 -4.23 -17.29 -4.30
CA THR A 236 -3.89 -16.41 -5.43
C THR A 236 -4.16 -14.96 -5.03
N MET A 237 -3.27 -14.05 -5.38
CA MET A 237 -3.35 -12.62 -5.05
C MET A 237 -3.78 -11.79 -6.28
N MET A 238 -4.55 -10.73 -6.03
CA MET A 238 -4.94 -9.71 -7.00
C MET A 238 -4.27 -8.39 -6.66
N VAL A 239 -3.68 -7.74 -7.66
CA VAL A 239 -3.12 -6.40 -7.55
C VAL A 239 -3.99 -5.40 -8.29
N TYR A 240 -4.33 -4.33 -7.58
CA TYR A 240 -5.02 -3.16 -8.11
C TYR A 240 -4.04 -1.99 -8.13
N GLN A 241 -3.84 -1.39 -9.30
CA GLN A 241 -2.99 -0.22 -9.49
C GLN A 241 -3.85 1.05 -9.53
N PHE A 242 -3.46 2.01 -8.70
CA PHE A 242 -3.92 3.39 -8.74
C PHE A 242 -2.74 4.25 -9.15
N LYS A 243 -2.90 5.06 -10.19
CA LYS A 243 -1.81 5.88 -10.71
C LYS A 243 -2.33 7.27 -11.03
N ASP A 244 -1.69 8.27 -10.42
CA ASP A 244 -1.92 9.68 -10.67
C ASP A 244 -0.61 10.31 -11.15
N LYS A 245 -0.69 11.11 -12.21
CA LYS A 245 0.45 11.84 -12.76
C LYS A 245 0.07 13.32 -12.85
N ALA A 246 0.98 14.18 -12.41
CA ALA A 246 0.90 15.62 -12.61
C ALA A 246 0.64 15.95 -14.09
N ILE A 247 -0.30 16.85 -14.35
CA ILE A 247 -0.62 17.33 -15.69
C ILE A 247 -0.15 18.78 -15.77
N ASN A 248 0.70 19.10 -16.76
CA ASN A 248 1.43 20.36 -16.84
C ASN A 248 2.34 20.56 -15.60
N GLU A 249 3.05 21.69 -15.46
CA GLU A 249 4.03 21.90 -14.38
C GLU A 249 3.45 21.83 -12.93
N ASP A 250 2.16 21.50 -12.79
CA ASP A 250 1.43 21.32 -11.54
C ASP A 250 1.77 20.01 -10.84
N SER A 251 2.48 20.10 -9.71
CA SER A 251 2.78 18.95 -8.87
C SER A 251 1.61 18.49 -8.00
N ILE A 252 1.60 17.19 -7.66
CA ILE A 252 0.68 16.62 -6.67
C ILE A 252 1.13 17.04 -5.27
N ASN A 253 0.38 17.97 -4.67
CA ASN A 253 0.67 18.54 -3.34
C ASN A 253 -0.04 17.78 -2.21
N GLY A 254 -0.94 16.87 -2.53
CA GLY A 254 -1.65 16.04 -1.57
C GLY A 254 -2.39 14.90 -2.27
N TRP A 255 -2.45 13.75 -1.62
CA TRP A 255 -3.02 12.54 -2.21
C TRP A 255 -3.79 11.75 -1.16
N ARG A 256 -4.90 11.14 -1.58
CA ARG A 256 -5.74 10.31 -0.72
C ARG A 256 -6.21 9.08 -1.47
N LEU A 257 -6.19 7.95 -0.80
CA LEU A 257 -6.77 6.69 -1.26
C LEU A 257 -7.60 6.09 -0.14
N PHE A 258 -8.90 6.02 -0.37
CA PHE A 258 -9.84 5.30 0.48
C PHE A 258 -10.29 4.05 -0.25
N LEU A 259 -10.33 2.93 0.46
CA LEU A 259 -10.69 1.63 -0.06
C LEU A 259 -11.62 0.93 0.93
N LYS A 260 -12.64 0.30 0.37
CA LYS A 260 -13.52 -0.62 1.08
C LYS A 260 -13.49 -1.94 0.35
N SER A 261 -13.04 -2.99 1.03
CA SER A 261 -13.00 -4.34 0.52
C SER A 261 -13.94 -5.24 1.31
N MET A 262 -14.52 -6.21 0.62
CA MET A 262 -15.38 -7.24 1.21
C MET A 262 -14.71 -8.58 1.00
N HIS A 263 -14.49 -9.31 2.08
CA HIS A 263 -14.00 -10.67 2.00
C HIS A 263 -15.03 -11.64 2.59
N HIS A 264 -15.10 -12.82 1.97
CA HIS A 264 -15.89 -13.93 2.45
C HIS A 264 -15.02 -14.78 3.36
N LYS A 265 -15.25 -14.68 4.68
CA LYS A 265 -14.62 -15.62 5.59
C LYS A 265 -15.36 -16.95 5.48
N LYS A 266 -14.86 -17.86 4.64
CA LYS A 266 -15.35 -19.24 4.60
C LYS A 266 -14.84 -19.98 5.83
N SER A 267 -15.66 -20.06 6.87
CA SER A 267 -15.43 -21.04 7.94
C SER A 267 -16.02 -22.38 7.50
N ILE A 268 -15.26 -23.47 7.68
CA ILE A 268 -15.78 -24.83 7.52
C ILE A 268 -17.00 -25.02 8.43
N ILE A 269 -16.99 -24.40 9.61
CA ILE A 269 -18.10 -24.42 10.56
C ILE A 269 -19.34 -23.76 9.94
N ASP A 270 -19.20 -22.62 9.29
CA ASP A 270 -20.34 -21.92 8.65
C ASP A 270 -20.92 -22.74 7.49
N ALA A 271 -20.05 -23.42 6.73
CA ALA A 271 -20.48 -24.32 5.66
C ALA A 271 -21.24 -25.55 6.20
N VAL A 272 -20.75 -26.15 7.29
CA VAL A 272 -21.40 -27.28 7.95
C VAL A 272 -22.74 -26.85 8.56
N LEU A 273 -22.79 -25.70 9.21
CA LEU A 273 -24.03 -25.14 9.77
C LEU A 273 -25.07 -24.88 8.68
N PHE A 274 -24.66 -24.30 7.55
CA PHE A 274 -25.56 -24.09 6.41
C PHE A 274 -26.06 -25.41 5.81
N LEU A 275 -25.18 -26.38 5.61
CA LEU A 275 -25.57 -27.70 5.10
C LEU A 275 -26.55 -28.39 6.06
N THR A 276 -26.30 -28.30 7.36
CA THR A 276 -27.20 -28.84 8.40
C THR A 276 -28.55 -28.16 8.34
N PHE A 277 -28.59 -26.83 8.22
CA PHE A 277 -29.83 -26.07 8.04
C PHE A 277 -30.62 -26.52 6.80
N LEU A 278 -29.96 -26.70 5.65
CA LEU A 278 -30.61 -27.19 4.43
C LEU A 278 -31.20 -28.59 4.62
N ILE A 279 -30.47 -29.50 5.28
CA ILE A 279 -30.96 -30.85 5.60
C ILE A 279 -32.21 -30.77 6.49
N VAL A 280 -32.19 -29.94 7.54
CA VAL A 280 -33.33 -29.76 8.44
C VAL A 280 -34.55 -29.21 7.69
N VAL A 281 -34.38 -28.17 6.86
CA VAL A 281 -35.46 -27.60 6.05
C VAL A 281 -36.02 -28.63 5.08
N ALA A 282 -35.17 -29.45 4.44
CA ALA A 282 -35.61 -30.50 3.54
C ALA A 282 -36.41 -31.60 4.26
N LEU A 283 -35.97 -32.02 5.45
CA LEU A 283 -36.69 -32.99 6.29
C LEU A 283 -38.05 -32.46 6.73
N VAL A 284 -38.11 -31.20 7.20
CA VAL A 284 -39.36 -30.54 7.60
C VAL A 284 -40.31 -30.41 6.41
N SER A 285 -39.81 -29.96 5.26
CA SER A 285 -40.61 -29.86 4.02
C SER A 285 -41.19 -31.22 3.60
N ASN A 286 -40.40 -32.29 3.67
CA ASN A 286 -40.86 -33.65 3.38
C ASN A 286 -41.93 -34.12 4.39
N LEU A 287 -41.76 -33.80 5.68
CA LEU A 287 -42.74 -34.12 6.72
C LEU A 287 -44.08 -33.41 6.46
N PHE A 288 -44.05 -32.12 6.16
CA PHE A 288 -45.24 -31.34 5.80
C PHE A 288 -45.89 -31.85 4.52
N SER A 289 -45.11 -32.16 3.48
CA SER A 289 -45.62 -32.74 2.24
C SER A 289 -46.34 -34.07 2.49
N LYS A 290 -45.82 -34.91 3.40
CA LYS A 290 -46.47 -36.17 3.77
C LYS A 290 -47.73 -35.98 4.63
N MET A 291 -47.80 -34.94 5.45
CA MET A 291 -49.02 -34.62 6.23
C MET A 291 -50.12 -33.96 5.39
N LEU A 292 -49.77 -33.22 4.33
CA LEU A 292 -50.73 -32.49 3.48
C LEU A 292 -51.27 -33.32 2.31
N PHE A 293 -50.52 -34.32 1.84
CA PHE A 293 -50.85 -35.12 0.65
C PHE A 293 -50.86 -36.64 0.92
N GLY A 294 -50.75 -37.06 2.18
CA GLY A 294 -50.82 -38.46 2.62
C GLY A 294 -52.13 -38.80 3.31
#